data_AF-A0A5T6ZHD5-F1
#
_entry.id   AF-A0A5T6ZHD5-F1
#
_cell.length_a   1.000
_cell.length_b   1.000
_cell.length_c   1.000
_cell.angle_alpha   90.00
_cell.angle_beta   90.00
_cell.angle_gamma   90.00
#
_symmetry.space_group_name_H-M   'P 1'
#
loop_
_entity.id
_entity.type
_entity.pdbx_description
1 polymer ?
#
loop_
_entity_poly.entity_id
_entity_poly.type
_entity_poly.pdbx_seq_one_letter_code
_entity_poly.pdbx_strand_id
1 'polypeptide(L)'
;VFAPLFFIGYISYIAFSIQTFSIIKFGFGFAMEYDTRDTFFCNNKYMWLSEYSKARFMFIAEGNYRALIPHRDDFTISRLTCTNSEPFYLLVTVQDKKDFMLEALEKQAEMLTSDLKTAISLNVR
;
A
#
# COMPACT_ATOMS: atom_id res chain seq x y z
N VAL A 1 13.56 37.64 -26.24
CA VAL A 1 13.06 38.18 -24.95
C VAL A 1 12.16 37.20 -24.23
N PHE A 2 11.20 36.54 -24.91
CA PHE A 2 10.30 35.58 -24.25
C PHE A 2 10.97 34.30 -23.74
N ALA A 3 11.88 33.69 -24.50
CA ALA A 3 12.55 32.45 -24.12
C ALA A 3 13.22 32.47 -22.72
N PRO A 4 14.05 33.47 -22.34
CA PRO A 4 14.64 33.52 -20.99
C PRO A 4 13.60 33.66 -19.87
N LEU A 5 12.50 34.39 -20.10
CA LEU A 5 11.40 34.49 -19.12
C LEU A 5 10.68 33.15 -18.93
N PHE A 6 10.48 32.38 -20.01
CA PHE A 6 9.94 31.02 -19.94
C PHE A 6 10.86 30.09 -19.16
N PHE A 7 12.18 30.14 -19.39
CA PHE A 7 13.14 29.32 -18.64
C PHE A 7 13.18 29.67 -17.15
N ILE A 8 13.18 30.96 -16.81
CA ILE A 8 13.12 31.40 -15.41
C ILE A 8 11.82 30.92 -14.75
N GLY A 9 10.67 31.13 -15.40
CA GLY A 9 9.37 30.67 -14.90
C GLY A 9 9.31 29.15 -14.70
N TYR A 10 9.86 28.38 -15.64
CA TYR A 10 9.90 26.92 -15.55
C TYR A 10 10.79 26.43 -14.39
N ILE A 11 11.98 27.02 -14.21
CA ILE A 11 12.88 26.69 -13.10
C ILE A 11 12.23 27.08 -11.76
N SER A 12 11.63 28.26 -11.66
CA SER A 12 10.90 28.70 -10.47
C SER A 12 9.73 27.77 -10.14
N TYR A 13 8.98 27.31 -11.14
CA TYR A 13 7.88 26.36 -10.96
C TYR A 13 8.37 25.00 -10.43
N ILE A 14 9.47 24.47 -10.98
CA ILE A 14 10.06 23.21 -10.49
C ILE A 14 10.51 23.37 -9.03
N ALA A 15 11.22 24.45 -8.72
CA ALA A 15 11.70 24.71 -7.35
C ALA A 15 10.53 24.80 -6.36
N PHE A 16 9.49 25.55 -6.72
CA PHE A 16 8.27 25.66 -5.92
C PHE A 16 7.57 24.30 -5.72
N SER A 17 7.48 23.50 -6.77
CA SER A 17 6.83 22.19 -6.72
C SER A 17 7.58 21.21 -5.80
N ILE A 18 8.91 21.16 -5.90
CA ILE A 18 9.75 20.30 -5.04
C ILE A 18 9.60 20.72 -3.57
N GLN A 19 9.63 22.03 -3.31
CA GLN A 19 9.53 22.54 -1.94
C GLN A 19 8.14 22.30 -1.34
N THR A 20 7.08 22.49 -2.12
CA THR A 20 5.70 22.20 -1.70
C THR A 20 5.53 20.71 -1.40
N PHE A 21 6.08 19.82 -2.24
CA PHE A 21 6.04 18.38 -2.00
C PHE A 21 6.72 17.99 -0.69
N SER A 22 7.88 18.59 -0.39
CA SER A 22 8.59 18.36 0.88
C SER A 22 7.76 18.79 2.10
N ILE A 23 7.10 19.95 2.03
CA ILE A 23 6.22 20.44 3.12
C ILE A 23 5.04 19.49 3.33
N ILE A 24 4.40 19.03 2.25
CA ILE A 24 3.29 18.08 2.34
C ILE A 24 3.76 16.76 2.95
N LYS A 25 4.92 16.23 2.52
CA LYS A 25 5.50 14.98 3.07
C LYS A 25 5.81 15.12 4.56
N PHE A 26 6.32 16.27 4.98
CA PHE A 26 6.56 16.57 6.40
C PHE A 26 5.25 16.59 7.20
N GLY A 27 4.23 17.30 6.70
CA GLY A 27 2.92 17.36 7.35
C GLY A 27 2.26 15.98 7.47
N PHE A 28 2.36 15.16 6.42
CA PHE A 28 1.84 13.80 6.42
C PHE A 28 2.57 12.90 7.42
N GLY A 29 3.91 12.96 7.45
CA GLY A 29 4.71 12.21 8.43
C GLY A 29 4.35 12.58 9.86
N PHE A 30 4.17 13.87 10.15
CA PHE A 30 3.75 14.34 11.46
C PHE A 30 2.35 13.84 11.82
N ALA A 31 1.36 14.05 10.96
CA ALA A 31 -0.02 13.60 11.21
C ALA A 31 -0.09 12.08 11.46
N MET A 32 0.64 11.32 10.66
CA MET A 32 0.79 9.88 10.80
C MET A 32 1.28 9.48 12.19
N GLU A 33 2.32 10.12 12.74
CA GLU A 33 2.82 9.78 14.07
C GLU A 33 1.84 10.09 15.20
N TYR A 34 1.00 11.12 15.04
CA TYR A 34 -0.01 11.47 16.04
C TYR A 34 -1.25 10.58 16.01
N ASP A 35 -1.70 10.21 14.81
CA ASP A 35 -2.92 9.42 14.62
C ASP A 35 -2.69 7.91 14.77
N THR A 36 -1.44 7.47 14.68
CA THR A 36 -1.06 6.05 14.76
C THR A 36 -0.26 5.74 16.03
N ARG A 37 -0.04 4.45 16.30
CA ARG A 37 0.74 3.95 17.43
C ARG A 37 1.87 3.06 16.95
N ASP A 38 2.91 2.89 17.75
CA ASP A 38 4.02 1.96 17.49
C ASP A 38 3.74 0.53 17.98
N THR A 39 2.62 0.34 18.67
CA THR A 39 2.14 -0.94 19.20
C THR A 39 0.67 -1.14 18.88
N PHE A 40 0.23 -2.39 18.88
CA PHE A 40 -1.17 -2.79 18.74
C PHE A 40 -1.56 -3.74 19.86
N PHE A 41 -2.84 -3.79 20.21
CA PHE A 41 -3.34 -4.64 21.29
C PHE A 41 -4.05 -5.88 20.73
N CYS A 42 -3.52 -7.06 21.04
CA CYS A 42 -4.10 -8.37 20.72
C CYS A 42 -3.99 -9.30 21.93
N ASN A 43 -5.01 -10.11 22.20
CA ASN A 43 -5.00 -11.14 23.25
C ASN A 43 -4.50 -10.63 24.62
N ASN A 44 -5.07 -9.52 25.09
CA ASN A 44 -4.75 -8.88 26.37
C ASN A 44 -3.29 -8.43 26.54
N LYS A 45 -2.54 -8.27 25.44
CA LYS A 45 -1.17 -7.74 25.48
C LYS A 45 -0.92 -6.76 24.34
N TYR A 46 -0.03 -5.81 24.61
CA TYR A 46 0.54 -4.96 23.56
C TYR A 46 1.63 -5.72 22.82
N MET A 47 1.61 -5.59 21.50
CA MET A 47 2.49 -6.27 20.57
C MET A 47 3.02 -5.27 19.54
N TRP A 48 4.10 -5.64 18.86
CA TRP A 48 4.68 -4.91 17.74
C TRP A 48 5.17 -5.91 16.68
N LEU A 49 5.43 -5.43 15.47
CA LEU A 49 6.00 -6.25 14.41
C LEU A 49 7.53 -6.20 14.52
N SER A 50 8.16 -7.28 14.98
CA SER A 50 9.61 -7.37 15.17
C SER A 50 10.41 -7.13 13.89
N GLU A 51 9.91 -7.64 12.76
CA GLU A 51 10.51 -7.45 11.43
C GLU A 51 10.39 -6.01 10.90
N TYR A 52 9.46 -5.22 11.45
CA TYR A 52 9.15 -3.87 10.99
C TYR A 52 9.17 -2.88 12.16
N SER A 53 10.37 -2.57 12.66
CA SER A 53 10.60 -1.71 13.84
C SER A 53 10.04 -0.29 13.73
N LYS A 54 9.76 0.18 12.50
CA LYS A 54 9.16 1.49 12.22
C LYS A 54 7.69 1.39 11.77
N ALA A 55 7.09 0.21 11.87
CA ALA A 55 5.68 0.04 11.57
C ALA A 55 4.84 0.89 12.53
N ARG A 56 3.78 1.47 11.96
CA ARG A 56 2.80 2.26 12.69
C ARG A 56 1.44 1.58 12.55
N PHE A 57 0.63 1.61 13.60
CA PHE A 57 -0.64 0.91 13.70
C PHE A 57 -1.76 1.92 13.91
N MET A 58 -2.73 1.91 13.00
CA MET A 58 -3.96 2.68 13.13
C MET A 58 -5.07 1.73 13.56
N PHE A 59 -5.71 2.03 14.69
CA PHE A 59 -6.86 1.27 15.17
C PHE A 59 -8.04 1.46 14.22
N ILE A 60 -8.69 0.35 13.83
CA ILE A 60 -9.92 0.37 13.03
C ILE A 60 -11.10 -0.12 13.86
N ALA A 61 -10.93 -1.29 14.47
CA ALA A 61 -11.92 -1.92 15.32
C ALA A 61 -11.20 -2.87 16.29
N GLU A 62 -11.93 -3.40 17.26
CA GLU A 62 -11.37 -4.40 18.16
C GLU A 62 -10.77 -5.57 17.37
N GLY A 63 -9.53 -5.90 17.70
CA GLY A 63 -8.76 -6.93 17.01
C GLY A 63 -8.37 -6.63 15.55
N ASN A 64 -8.62 -5.42 15.04
CA ASN A 64 -8.38 -5.07 13.64
C ASN A 64 -7.68 -3.71 13.52
N TYR A 65 -6.52 -3.71 12.88
CA TYR A 65 -5.68 -2.55 12.70
C TYR A 65 -5.24 -2.41 11.24
N ARG A 66 -4.90 -1.19 10.82
CA ARG A 66 -4.06 -0.97 9.64
C ARG A 66 -2.63 -0.81 10.10
N ALA A 67 -1.75 -1.66 9.59
CA ALA A 67 -0.31 -1.54 9.76
C ALA A 67 0.24 -0.74 8.57
N LEU A 68 0.90 0.37 8.86
CA LEU A 68 1.60 1.22 7.90
C LEU A 68 3.07 0.94 8.07
N ILE A 69 3.64 0.22 7.09
CA ILE A 69 5.01 -0.26 7.12
C ILE A 69 5.82 0.62 6.16
N PRO A 70 6.80 1.37 6.66
CA PRO A 70 7.62 2.22 5.79
C PRO A 70 8.34 1.39 4.72
N HIS A 71 8.19 1.79 3.46
CA HIS A 71 8.88 1.19 2.31
C HIS A 71 9.44 2.29 1.41
N ARG A 72 10.75 2.55 1.52
CA ARG A 72 11.46 3.64 0.82
C ARG A 72 10.85 5.01 1.12
N ASP A 73 10.28 5.66 0.11
CA ASP A 73 9.69 7.01 0.19
C ASP A 73 8.20 7.01 0.52
N ASP A 74 7.60 5.83 0.71
CA ASP A 74 6.16 5.64 0.91
C ASP A 74 5.89 4.60 2.03
N PHE A 75 4.63 4.25 2.23
CA PHE A 75 4.18 3.25 3.18
C PHE A 75 3.43 2.13 2.46
N THR A 76 3.81 0.88 2.74
CA THR A 76 2.96 -0.26 2.44
C THR A 76 1.86 -0.34 3.51
N ILE A 77 0.61 -0.44 3.07
CA ILE A 77 -0.53 -0.59 3.96
C ILE A 77 -0.91 -2.07 4.02
N SER A 78 -0.95 -2.61 5.23
CA SER A 78 -1.37 -3.98 5.49
C SER A 78 -2.51 -3.99 6.50
N ARG A 79 -3.45 -4.93 6.32
CA ARG A 79 -4.46 -5.27 7.31
C ARG A 79 -3.83 -6.18 8.35
N LEU A 80 -3.90 -5.78 9.62
CA LEU A 80 -3.49 -6.59 10.75
C LEU A 80 -4.76 -7.03 11.50
N THR A 81 -4.96 -8.34 11.62
CA THR A 81 -6.09 -8.94 12.34
C THR A 81 -5.55 -9.81 13.47
N CYS A 82 -6.03 -9.63 14.70
CA CYS A 82 -5.68 -10.50 15.82
C CYS A 82 -6.23 -11.91 15.60
N THR A 83 -5.46 -12.92 16.02
CA THR A 83 -5.82 -14.33 15.94
C THR A 83 -5.56 -15.02 17.27
N ASN A 84 -6.13 -16.21 17.46
CA ASN A 84 -5.99 -16.98 18.71
C ASN A 84 -4.74 -17.88 18.74
N SER A 85 -4.04 -18.04 17.61
CA SER A 85 -2.85 -18.88 17.47
C SER A 85 -1.62 -18.02 17.25
N GLU A 86 -0.46 -18.42 17.81
CA GLU A 86 0.81 -17.75 17.55
C GLU A 86 1.06 -17.53 16.04
N PRO A 87 1.50 -16.34 15.60
CA PRO A 87 2.01 -15.21 16.40
C PRO A 87 0.93 -14.26 16.95
N PHE A 88 -0.34 -14.69 17.00
CA PHE A 88 -1.52 -13.97 17.51
C PHE A 88 -2.00 -12.82 16.63
N TYR A 89 -1.45 -12.73 15.43
CA TYR A 89 -1.91 -11.81 14.40
C TYR A 89 -1.73 -12.44 13.02
N LEU A 90 -2.54 -11.96 12.08
CA LEU A 90 -2.42 -12.18 10.65
C LEU A 90 -2.21 -10.83 9.98
N LEU A 91 -1.14 -10.73 9.21
CA LEU A 91 -0.80 -9.55 8.42
C LEU A 91 -1.06 -9.85 6.94
N VAL A 92 -1.95 -9.10 6.30
CA VAL A 92 -2.28 -9.24 4.89
C VAL A 92 -2.07 -7.90 4.20
N THR A 93 -1.22 -7.84 3.19
CA THR A 93 -1.02 -6.64 2.39
C THR A 93 -2.33 -6.21 1.72
N VAL A 94 -2.68 -4.93 1.83
CA VAL A 94 -3.83 -4.39 1.12
C VAL A 94 -3.41 -4.19 -0.34
N GLN A 95 -4.09 -4.87 -1.27
CA GLN A 95 -3.82 -4.71 -2.69
C GLN A 95 -4.44 -3.43 -3.22
N ASP A 96 -3.73 -2.77 -4.13
CA ASP A 96 -4.28 -1.66 -4.89
C ASP A 96 -5.33 -2.16 -5.88
N LYS A 97 -6.35 -1.33 -6.10
CA LYS A 97 -7.45 -1.65 -7.03
C LYS A 97 -6.94 -2.05 -8.42
N LYS A 98 -5.91 -1.34 -8.90
CA LYS A 98 -5.33 -1.58 -10.22
C LYS A 98 -4.71 -2.97 -10.31
N ASP A 99 -3.93 -3.35 -9.31
CA ASP A 99 -3.23 -4.63 -9.28
C ASP A 99 -4.24 -5.78 -9.11
N PHE A 100 -5.23 -5.61 -8.23
CA PHE A 100 -6.33 -6.55 -8.08
C PHE A 100 -7.12 -6.74 -9.39
N MET A 101 -7.41 -5.66 -10.11
CA MET A 101 -8.11 -5.73 -11.40
C MET A 101 -7.27 -6.42 -12.47
N LEU A 102 -5.96 -6.17 -12.50
CA LEU A 102 -5.05 -6.81 -13.44
C LEU A 102 -4.98 -8.32 -13.20
N GLU A 103 -4.78 -8.73 -11.94
CA GLU A 103 -4.77 -10.14 -11.54
C GLU A 103 -6.08 -10.85 -11.93
N ALA A 104 -7.23 -10.19 -11.73
CA ALA A 104 -8.52 -10.73 -12.12
C ALA A 104 -8.66 -10.89 -13.65
N LEU A 105 -8.16 -9.94 -14.44
CA LEU A 105 -8.19 -9.99 -15.90
C LEU A 105 -7.26 -11.08 -16.45
N GLU A 106 -6.05 -11.21 -15.90
CA GLU A 106 -5.09 -12.26 -16.27
C GLU A 106 -5.69 -13.64 -16.03
N LYS A 107 -6.29 -13.86 -14.86
CA LYS A 107 -6.97 -15.12 -14.52
C LYS A 107 -8.12 -15.45 -15.48
N GLN A 108 -8.89 -14.44 -15.90
CA GLN A 108 -9.95 -14.63 -16.91
C GLN A 108 -9.38 -14.98 -18.29
N ALA A 109 -8.28 -14.34 -18.69
CA ALA A 109 -7.61 -14.64 -19.96
C ALA A 109 -7.04 -16.07 -19.99
N GLU A 110 -6.46 -16.54 -18.88
CA GLU A 110 -5.98 -17.92 -18.74
C GLU A 110 -7.10 -18.94 -18.84
N MET A 111 -8.22 -18.71 -18.14
CA MET A 111 -9.41 -19.58 -18.22
C MET A 111 -9.95 -19.64 -19.65
N LEU A 112 -10.10 -18.49 -20.31
CA LEU A 112 -10.59 -18.43 -21.69
C LEU A 112 -9.66 -19.18 -22.67
N THR A 113 -8.34 -19.05 -22.47
CA THR A 113 -7.34 -19.74 -23.31
C THR A 113 -7.42 -21.27 -23.12
N SER A 114 -7.61 -21.72 -21.88
CA SER A 114 -7.81 -23.14 -21.56
C SER A 114 -9.09 -23.70 -22.20
N ASP A 115 -10.20 -22.97 -22.10
CA ASP A 115 -11.49 -23.36 -22.67
C ASP A 115 -11.43 -23.43 -24.20
N LEU A 116 -10.80 -22.44 -24.85
CA LEU A 116 -10.57 -22.44 -26.30
C LEU A 116 -9.74 -23.64 -26.74
N LYS A 117 -8.64 -23.94 -26.05
CA LYS A 117 -7.78 -25.11 -26.35
C LYS A 117 -8.58 -26.41 -26.26
N THR A 118 -9.43 -26.52 -25.23
CA THR A 118 -10.27 -27.69 -25.01
C THR A 118 -11.32 -27.83 -26.10
N ALA A 119 -12.03 -26.74 -26.45
CA ALA A 119 -13.03 -26.72 -27.52
C ALA A 119 -12.43 -27.07 -28.89
N ILE A 120 -11.25 -26.53 -29.23
CA ILE A 120 -10.54 -26.87 -30.47
C ILE A 120 -10.15 -28.35 -30.47
N SER A 121 -9.62 -28.88 -29.35
CA SER A 121 -9.20 -30.28 -29.26
C SER A 121 -10.36 -31.28 -29.41
N LEU A 122 -11.57 -30.91 -28.97
CA LEU A 122 -12.79 -31.71 -29.12
C LEU A 122 -13.29 -31.72 -30.57
N ASN A 123 -13.09 -30.62 -31.30
CA ASN A 123 -13.60 -30.45 -32.68
C ASN A 123 -12.65 -31.04 -33.75
N VAL A 124 -11.44 -31.43 -33.37
CA VAL A 124 -10.41 -32.04 -34.26
C VAL A 124 -10.43 -33.58 -34.20
N ARG A 125 -11.30 -34.16 -33.37
CA ARG A 125 -11.47 -35.62 -33.21
C ARG A 125 -12.74 -36.11 -33.89
#